data_AF-A0A7K2FH74-F1
#
_entry.id   AF-A0A7K2FH74-F1
#
_cell.length_a   1.000
_cell.length_b   1.000
_cell.length_c   1.000
_cell.angle_alpha   90.00
_cell.angle_beta   90.00
_cell.angle_gamma   90.00
#
_symmetry.space_group_name_H-M   'P 1'
#
loop_
_entity.id
_entity.type
_entity.pdbx_description
1 polymer ?
#
loop_
_entity_poly.entity_id
_entity_poly.type
_entity_poly.pdbx_seq_one_letter_code
_entity_poly.pdbx_strand_id
1 'polypeptide(L)' 'PTRELAQQVTEALAPYAGVLNLRITTVVGGMSITRQSNQVRRGTEVLVATPGRLDDLIQRGDVFLDDVAITVLDEA' A
#
# COMPACT_ATOMS: atom_id res chain seq x y z
N PRO A 1 1.07 -1.42 13.56
CA PRO A 1 0.05 -1.80 12.56
C PRO A 1 0.21 -3.24 12.04
N THR A 2 -0.88 -4.02 12.07
CA THR A 2 -0.91 -5.44 11.68
C THR A 2 -1.35 -5.64 10.22
N ARG A 3 -1.15 -6.86 9.71
CA ARG A 3 -1.62 -7.27 8.38
C ARG A 3 -3.15 -7.20 8.28
N GLU A 4 -3.82 -7.55 9.36
CA GLU A 4 -5.26 -7.60 9.52
C GLU A 4 -5.87 -6.20 9.40
N LEU A 5 -5.27 -5.20 10.08
CA LEU A 5 -5.71 -3.80 9.98
C LEU A 5 -5.55 -3.26 8.55
N ALA A 6 -4.40 -3.50 7.91
CA ALA A 6 -4.17 -3.10 6.53
C ALA A 6 -5.21 -3.71 5.55
N GLN A 7 -5.61 -4.96 5.79
CA GLN A 7 -6.63 -5.62 5.00
C GLN A 7 -8.02 -4.99 5.23
N GLN A 8 -8.40 -4.72 6.48
CA GLN A 8 -9.66 -4.05 6.80
C GLN A 8 -9.77 -2.66 6.17
N VAL A 9 -8.70 -1.86 6.23
CA VAL A 9 -8.66 -0.54 5.57
C VAL A 9 -8.84 -0.67 4.06
N THR A 10 -8.17 -1.65 3.45
CA THR A 10 -8.29 -1.91 2.01
C THR A 10 -9.73 -2.28 1.63
N GLU A 11 -10.36 -3.18 2.39
CA GLU A 11 -11.74 -3.60 2.18
C GLU A 11 -12.73 -2.45 2.35
N ALA A 12 -12.52 -1.58 3.35
CA ALA A 12 -13.32 -0.39 3.57
C ALA A 12 -13.20 0.63 2.43
N LEU A 13 -12.03 0.72 1.80
CA LEU A 13 -11.77 1.66 0.69
C LEU A 13 -12.21 1.13 -0.69
N ALA A 14 -12.37 -0.19 -0.84
CA ALA A 14 -12.68 -0.82 -2.13
C ALA A 14 -13.94 -0.28 -2.85
N PRO A 15 -15.08 -0.01 -2.18
CA PRO A 15 -16.25 0.56 -2.83
C PRO A 15 -15.97 1.92 -3.49
N TYR A 16 -15.19 2.78 -2.82
CA TYR A 16 -14.83 4.09 -3.32
C TYR A 16 -13.84 3.99 -4.49
N ALA A 17 -12.87 3.08 -4.38
CA ALA A 17 -11.90 2.84 -5.44
C ALA A 17 -12.55 2.39 -6.74
N GLY A 18 -13.57 1.53 -6.66
CA GLY A 18 -14.33 1.07 -7.82
C GLY A 18 -15.07 2.22 -8.52
N VAL A 19 -15.71 3.11 -7.75
CA VAL A 19 -16.44 4.26 -8.29
C VAL A 19 -15.51 5.31 -8.90
N LEU A 20 -14.35 5.52 -8.28
CA LEU A 20 -13.36 6.52 -8.70
C LEU A 20 -12.31 5.97 -9.69
N ASN A 21 -12.39 4.69 -10.05
CA ASN A 21 -11.42 3.97 -10.87
C ASN A 21 -9.96 4.10 -10.36
N LEU A 22 -9.79 3.97 -9.05
CA LEU A 22 -8.49 4.03 -8.37
C LEU A 22 -7.95 2.61 -8.11
N ARG A 23 -6.63 2.43 -8.24
CA ARG A 23 -5.93 1.21 -7.82
C ARG A 23 -5.47 1.36 -6.38
N ILE A 24 -6.01 0.50 -5.52
CA ILE A 24 -5.51 0.31 -4.15
C ILE A 24 -4.51 -0.84 -4.16
N THR A 25 -3.35 -0.64 -3.54
CA THR A 25 -2.37 -1.69 -3.32
C THR A 25 -2.05 -1.80 -1.84
N THR A 26 -1.97 -3.03 -1.34
CA THR A 26 -1.71 -3.31 0.07
C THR A 26 -0.40 -4.04 0.22
N VAL A 27 0.58 -3.45 0.92
CA VAL A 27 1.93 -4.01 1.08
C VAL A 27 2.23 -4.28 2.55
N VAL A 28 2.35 -5.55 2.87
CA VAL A 28 2.46 -6.04 4.25
C VAL A 28 3.49 -7.16 4.37
N GLY A 29 4.10 -7.28 5.55
CA GLY A 29 5.01 -8.37 5.89
C GLY A 29 4.36 -9.75 5.76
N GLY A 30 5.18 -10.82 5.70
CA GLY A 30 4.71 -12.21 5.61
C GLY A 30 4.22 -12.66 4.22
N MET A 31 4.18 -11.77 3.23
CA MET A 31 3.88 -12.09 1.83
C MET A 31 5.11 -11.89 0.92
N SER A 32 5.11 -12.52 -0.26
CA SER A 32 6.18 -12.36 -1.26
C SER A 32 6.40 -10.91 -1.63
N ILE A 33 7.62 -10.42 -1.37
CA ILE A 33 8.01 -9.06 -1.72
C ILE A 33 7.99 -8.84 -3.24
N THR A 34 8.47 -9.80 -4.03
CA THR A 34 8.45 -9.73 -5.50
C THR A 34 7.04 -9.55 -6.06
N ARG A 35 6.03 -10.24 -5.49
CA ARG A 35 4.64 -10.05 -5.92
C ARG A 35 4.14 -8.63 -5.60
N GLN A 36 4.47 -8.11 -4.43
CA GLN A 36 4.09 -6.75 -4.04
C GLN A 36 4.81 -5.69 -4.87
N SER A 37 6.12 -5.84 -5.14
CA SER A 37 6.85 -4.97 -6.08
C SER A 37 6.18 -4.93 -7.44
N ASN A 38 5.80 -6.09 -7.98
CA ASN A 38 5.10 -6.16 -9.27
C ASN A 38 3.70 -5.52 -9.24
N GLN A 39 3.00 -5.53 -8.11
CA GLN A 39 1.71 -4.86 -7.96
C GLN A 39 1.89 -3.34 -7.96
N VAL A 40 2.82 -2.82 -7.16
CA VAL A 40 3.10 -1.38 -7.10
C VAL A 40 3.57 -0.86 -8.46
N ARG A 41 4.45 -1.59 -9.15
CA ARG A 41 4.96 -1.22 -10.48
C ARG A 41 3.88 -1.10 -11.56
N ARG A 42 2.69 -1.67 -11.36
CA ARG A 42 1.54 -1.51 -12.27
C ARG A 42 0.82 -0.17 -12.09
N GLY A 43 1.23 0.62 -11.11
CA GLY A 43 0.58 1.87 -10.71
C GLY A 43 -0.32 1.67 -9.50
N THR A 44 -0.21 2.59 -8.55
CA THR A 44 -0.96 2.59 -7.29
C THR A 44 -1.33 4.03 -6.97
N GLU A 45 -2.63 4.31 -6.87
CA GLU A 45 -3.11 5.64 -6.44
C GLU A 45 -3.26 5.71 -4.92
N VAL A 46 -3.59 4.58 -4.28
CA VAL A 46 -3.71 4.48 -2.82
C VAL A 46 -2.89 3.29 -2.34
N LEU A 47 -1.88 3.55 -1.50
CA LEU A 47 -1.03 2.53 -0.90
C LEU A 47 -1.37 2.36 0.57
N VAL A 48 -1.77 1.16 0.97
CA VAL A 48 -1.94 0.78 2.38
C VAL A 48 -0.76 -0.11 2.76
N ALA A 49 0.04 0.31 3.76
CA ALA A 49 1.29 -0.38 4.04
C ALA A 49 1.57 -0.54 5.53
N THR A 50 2.23 -1.65 5.89
CA THR A 50 2.93 -1.73 7.19
C THR A 50 4.32 -1.12 7.09
N PRO A 51 4.81 -0.35 8.09
CA PRO A 51 6.05 0.42 8.00
C PRO A 51 7.26 -0.38 7.51
N GLY A 52 7.53 -1.56 8.08
CA GLY A 52 8.68 -2.37 7.69
C GLY A 52 8.66 -2.81 6.23
N ARG A 53 7.49 -3.20 5.71
CA ARG A 53 7.37 -3.60 4.30
C ARG A 53 7.44 -2.40 3.35
N LEU A 54 6.94 -1.24 3.77
CA LEU A 54 7.09 -0.02 2.97
C LEU A 54 8.56 0.37 2.84
N ASP A 55 9.29 0.36 3.95
CA ASP A 55 10.73 0.64 3.99
C ASP A 55 11.51 -0.33 3.10
N ASP A 56 11.22 -1.65 3.17
CA ASP A 56 11.83 -2.65 2.28
C ASP A 56 11.66 -2.29 0.79
N LEU A 57 10.49 -1.82 0.38
CA LEU A 57 10.17 -1.48 -1.01
C LEU A 57 10.80 -0.16 -1.46
N ILE A 58 10.91 0.81 -0.54
CA ILE A 58 11.61 2.08 -0.79
C ILE A 58 13.11 1.84 -0.96
N GLN A 59 13.74 1.05 -0.07
CA GLN A 59 15.16 0.72 -0.16
C GLN A 59 15.51 -0.04 -1.45
N ARG A 60 14.56 -0.79 -2.03
CA ARG A 60 14.71 -1.46 -3.32
C ARG A 60 14.50 -0.56 -4.54
N GLY A 61 13.99 0.66 -4.33
CA GLY A 61 13.58 1.55 -5.42
C GLY A 61 12.34 1.06 -6.17
N ASP A 62 11.49 0.25 -5.53
CA ASP A 62 10.20 -0.18 -6.09
C ASP A 62 9.06 0.80 -5.77
N VAL A 63 9.20 1.58 -4.70
CA VAL A 63 8.28 2.63 -4.26
C VAL A 63 9.06 3.92 -4.12
N PHE A 64 8.51 5.00 -4.65
CA PHE A 64 8.96 6.37 -4.44
C PHE A 64 7.77 7.16 -3.88
N LEU A 65 8.00 8.04 -2.91
CA LEU A 65 6.94 8.79 -2.22
C LEU A 65 6.93 10.28 -2.58
N ASP A 66 7.72 10.69 -3.57
CA ASP A 66 7.91 12.11 -3.93
C ASP A 66 6.60 12.81 -4.36
N ASP A 67 5.65 12.05 -4.91
CA ASP A 67 4.34 12.55 -5.36
C ASP A 67 3.21 12.36 -4.31
N VAL A 68 3.53 11.91 -3.10
CA VAL A 68 2.53 11.68 -2.05
C VAL A 68 2.05 13.02 -1.48
N ALA A 69 0.80 13.37 -1.76
CA ALA A 69 0.17 14.59 -1.23
C ALA A 69 -0.52 14.39 0.13
N ILE A 70 -0.92 13.16 0.47
CA ILE A 70 -1.68 12.84 1.67
C ILE A 70 -1.07 11.62 2.33
N THR A 71 -0.84 11.68 3.64
CA THR A 71 -0.37 10.55 4.44
C THR A 71 -1.24 10.42 5.68
N VAL A 72 -1.62 9.18 6.01
CA VAL A 72 -2.39 8.85 7.22
C VAL A 72 -1.58 7.82 8.01
N LEU A 73 -1.46 8.06 9.31
CA LEU A 73 -0.85 7.12 10.26
C LEU A 73 -1.96 6.62 11.17
N ASP A 74 -2.24 5.32 11.09
CA ASP A 74 -3.22 4.66 11.95
C ASP A 74 -2.48 3.81 12.99
N GLU A 75 -2.94 3.89 14.25
CA GLU A 75 -2.27 3.35 15.44
C GLU A 75 -0.81 3.79 15.61
N ALA A 76 -0.59 5.12 15.74
CA ALA A 76 0.72 5.71 16.07
C ALA A 76 1.14 5.46 17.54
#